data_AF-A0A2S8B4R6-F1
#
_entry.id   AF-A0A2S8B4R6-F1
#
_cell.length_a   1.000
_cell.length_b   1.000
_cell.length_c   1.000
_cell.angle_alpha   90.00
_cell.angle_beta   90.00
_cell.angle_gamma   90.00
#
_symmetry.space_group_name_H-M   'P 1'
#
loop_
_entity.id
_entity.type
_entity.pdbx_description
1 polymer ?
#
loop_
_entity_poly.entity_id
_entity_poly.type
_entity_poly.pdbx_seq_one_letter_code
_entity_poly.pdbx_strand_id
1 'polypeptide(L)' 'MGGTRRATQRPAHIRPPVHWTNSPLPQPEPMREDRAEDQPGGRDPVRYGDWELKGLAIDF' A
#
# COMPACT_ATOMS: atom_id res chain seq x y z
N MET A 1 -23.21 8.77 -35.41
CA MET A 1 -23.77 9.54 -34.27
C MET A 1 -23.15 9.00 -32.99
N GLY A 2 -22.12 9.63 -32.43
CA GLY A 2 -21.35 9.11 -31.28
C GLY A 2 -20.79 10.23 -30.40
N GLY A 3 -21.65 11.18 -30.02
CA GLY A 3 -21.23 12.45 -29.42
C GLY A 3 -21.59 12.66 -27.94
N THR A 4 -22.13 11.64 -27.24
CA THR A 4 -22.42 11.80 -25.81
C THR A 4 -21.14 11.62 -25.00
N ARG A 5 -20.63 12.73 -24.43
CA ARG A 5 -19.51 12.67 -23.47
C ARG A 5 -19.90 11.76 -22.31
N ARG A 6 -19.02 10.82 -21.95
CA ARG A 6 -19.22 9.99 -20.75
C ARG A 6 -19.29 10.90 -19.52
N ALA A 7 -20.28 10.68 -18.66
CA ALA A 7 -20.39 11.37 -17.39
C ALA A 7 -19.30 10.86 -16.43
N THR A 8 -18.17 11.58 -16.36
CA THR A 8 -17.04 11.27 -15.47
C THR A 8 -17.10 12.02 -14.13
N GLN A 9 -18.05 12.95 -14.00
CA GLN A 9 -18.21 13.79 -12.81
C GLN A 9 -19.57 13.56 -12.15
N ARG A 10 -19.59 13.59 -10.82
CA ARG A 10 -20.80 13.42 -10.02
C ARG A 10 -21.73 14.63 -10.21
N PRO A 11 -23.03 14.44 -10.56
CA PRO A 11 -24.00 15.52 -10.63
C PRO A 11 -24.19 16.24 -9.28
N ALA A 12 -24.29 17.58 -9.32
CA ALA A 12 -24.32 18.43 -8.12
C ALA A 12 -25.52 18.20 -7.18
N HIS A 13 -26.65 17.70 -7.69
CA HIS A 13 -27.86 17.46 -6.88
C HIS A 13 -27.81 16.16 -6.07
N ILE A 14 -26.82 15.30 -6.29
CA ILE A 14 -26.68 14.02 -5.59
C ILE A 14 -25.95 14.25 -4.27
N ARG A 15 -26.72 14.39 -3.19
CA ARG A 15 -26.20 14.51 -1.82
C ARG A 15 -25.92 13.13 -1.21
N PRO A 16 -24.86 12.97 -0.39
CA PRO A 16 -24.64 11.76 0.39
C PRO A 16 -25.69 11.60 1.50
N PRO A 17 -25.92 10.38 2.03
CA PRO A 17 -26.80 10.14 3.17
C PRO A 17 -26.39 10.93 4.42
N VAL A 18 -27.35 11.22 5.32
CA VAL A 18 -27.14 12.05 6.52
C VAL A 18 -26.03 11.53 7.43
N HIS A 19 -25.86 10.21 7.53
CA HIS A 19 -24.85 9.57 8.39
C HIS A 19 -23.56 9.22 7.65
N TRP A 20 -23.40 9.65 6.39
CA TRP A 20 -22.21 9.35 5.61
C TRP A 20 -21.07 10.31 5.95
N THR A 21 -19.98 9.79 6.51
CA THR A 21 -18.74 10.53 6.78
C THR A 21 -17.61 10.00 5.88
N ASN A 22 -16.87 10.91 5.24
CA ASN A 22 -15.68 10.58 4.44
C ASN A 22 -14.44 11.28 5.01
N SER A 23 -14.20 11.07 6.31
CA SER A 23 -12.98 11.56 6.94
C SER A 23 -11.80 10.76 6.39
N PRO A 24 -10.63 11.40 6.15
CA PRO A 24 -9.44 10.68 5.75
C PRO A 24 -9.06 9.64 6.81
N LEU A 25 -8.46 8.54 6.36
CA LEU A 25 -7.85 7.58 7.26
C LEU A 25 -6.74 8.27 8.07
N PRO A 26 -6.48 7.81 9.31
CA PRO A 26 -5.33 8.30 10.07
C PRO A 26 -4.03 8.05 9.30
N GLN A 27 -3.01 8.85 9.63
CA GLN A 27 -1.68 8.64 9.05
C GLN A 27 -1.18 7.24 9.42
N PRO A 28 -0.57 6.51 8.46
CA PRO A 28 0.00 5.22 8.76
C PRO A 28 1.15 5.38 9.76
N GLU A 29 1.31 4.39 10.64
CA GLU A 29 2.48 4.30 11.50
C GLU A 29 3.74 4.06 10.63
N PRO A 30 4.91 4.58 11.06
CA PRO A 30 6.16 4.27 10.39
C PRO A 30 6.44 2.76 10.42
N MET A 31 6.95 2.23 9.31
CA MET A 31 7.39 0.84 9.24
C MET A 31 8.47 0.59 10.30
N ARG A 32 8.28 -0.46 11.09
CA ARG A 32 9.28 -0.96 12.03
C ARG A 32 9.82 -2.25 11.46
N GLU A 33 11.06 -2.22 11.01
CA GLU A 33 11.78 -3.45 10.65
C GLU A 33 12.25 -4.12 11.94
N ASP A 34 11.83 -5.36 12.15
CA ASP A 34 12.43 -6.21 13.18
C ASP A 34 13.83 -6.59 12.72
N ARG A 35 14.79 -6.61 13.66
CA ARG A 35 16.15 -7.03 13.33
C ARG A 35 16.12 -8.45 12.76
N ALA A 36 16.91 -8.72 11.73
CA ALA A 36 16.91 -10.01 11.05
C ALA A 36 17.12 -11.17 12.04
N GLU A 37 17.96 -10.98 13.06
CA GLU A 37 18.23 -12.01 14.08
C GLU A 37 17.02 -12.33 14.97
N ASP A 38 16.10 -11.38 15.13
CA ASP A 38 14.89 -11.51 15.94
C ASP A 38 13.74 -12.18 15.15
N GLN A 39 13.90 -12.35 13.83
CA GLN A 39 12.91 -12.97 12.97
C GLN A 39 13.11 -14.50 12.90
N PRO A 40 12.02 -15.30 12.91
CA PRO A 40 12.12 -16.76 12.93
C PRO A 40 12.91 -17.29 11.73
N GLY A 41 14.10 -17.83 12.01
CA GLY A 41 15.01 -18.37 11.00
C GLY A 41 15.93 -17.33 10.35
N GLY A 42 16.05 -16.11 10.90
CA GLY A 42 16.92 -15.06 10.37
C GLY A 42 16.43 -14.47 9.04
N ARG A 43 15.17 -14.73 8.69
CA ARG A 43 14.61 -14.46 7.36
C ARG A 43 13.56 -13.37 7.46
N ASP A 44 13.85 -12.25 6.83
CA ASP A 44 12.88 -11.21 6.59
C ASP A 44 11.99 -11.62 5.40
N PRO A 45 10.68 -11.78 5.59
CA PRO A 45 9.76 -12.19 4.53
C PRO A 45 9.59 -11.13 3.43
N VAL A 46 10.09 -9.91 3.61
CA VAL A 46 10.17 -8.86 2.59
C VAL A 46 11.50 -8.93 1.83
N ARG A 47 12.50 -9.65 2.34
CA ARG A 47 13.83 -9.85 1.72
C ARG A 47 14.01 -11.25 1.12
N TYR A 48 12.96 -11.80 0.50
CA TYR A 48 13.11 -13.00 -0.33
C TYR A 48 13.79 -12.64 -1.65
N GLY A 49 15.08 -12.95 -1.79
CA GLY A 49 15.86 -12.73 -3.02
C GLY A 49 17.26 -12.20 -2.73
N ASP A 50 17.40 -11.38 -1.70
CA ASP A 50 18.69 -10.89 -1.20
C ASP A 50 19.39 -12.00 -0.39
N TRP A 51 20.19 -12.84 -1.04
CA TRP A 51 21.05 -13.78 -0.33
C TRP A 51 22.44 -13.16 -0.15
N GLU A 52 23.02 -13.25 1.05
CA GLU A 52 24.39 -12.77 1.28
C GLU A 52 25.38 -13.94 1.36
N LEU A 53 26.46 -13.88 0.58
CA LEU A 53 27.58 -14.81 0.66
C LEU A 53 28.87 -14.03 0.92
N LYS A 54 29.48 -14.24 2.10
CA LYS A 54 30.71 -13.53 2.54
C LYS A 54 30.58 -11.99 2.51
N GLY A 55 29.39 -11.49 2.84
CA GLY A 55 29.11 -10.05 2.85
C GLY A 55 28.87 -9.44 1.48
N LEU A 56 28.67 -10.27 0.44
CA LEU A 56 28.28 -9.82 -0.90
C LEU A 56 26.84 -10.23 -1.18
N ALA A 57 26.02 -9.28 -1.63
CA ALA A 57 24.65 -9.54 -2.07
C ALA A 57 24.66 -10.36 -3.37
N ILE A 58 23.91 -11.46 -3.37
CA ILE A 58 23.68 -12.40 -4.47
C ILE A 58 22.17 -12.44 -4.69
N ASP A 59 21.73 -12.16 -5.92
CA ASP A 59 20.34 -12.25 -6.40
C ASP A 59 20.32 -12.98 -7.77
N PHE A 60 19.15 -13.49 -8.20
CA PHE A 60 18.96 -14.23 -9.47
C PHE A 60 18.52 -13.34 -10.64
#